data_AF-A0A0B6ZE08-F1
#
_entry.id   AF-A0A0B6ZE08-F1
#
_cell.length_a   1.000
_cell.length_b   1.000
_cell.length_c   1.000
_cell.angle_alpha   90.00
_cell.angle_beta   90.00
_cell.angle_gamma   90.00
#
_symmetry.space_group_name_H-M   'P 1'
#
loop_
_entity.id
_entity.type
_entity.pdbx_description
1 polymer ?
#
loop_
_entity_poly.entity_id
_entity_poly.type
_entity_poly.pdbx_seq_one_letter_code
_entity_poly.pdbx_strand_id
1 'polypeptide(L)' 'MELTTLLVVAVFCFIAFFWYRRTDPRLPPCPIQPLPIVGHYFHMGDDPRPQFEKWKKQCGEIYS' A
#
# COMPACT_ATOMS: atom_id res chain seq x y z
N MET A 1 14.08 25.45 -13.28
CA MET A 1 15.06 24.35 -13.25
C MET A 1 15.12 23.70 -11.87
N GLU A 2 15.29 24.46 -10.79
CA GLU A 2 15.29 23.91 -9.41
C GLU A 2 13.98 23.23 -8.97
N LEU A 3 12.82 23.86 -9.17
CA LEU A 3 11.53 23.25 -8.78
C LEU A 3 11.23 21.98 -9.59
N THR A 4 11.54 22.02 -10.89
CA THR A 4 11.28 20.91 -11.81
C THR A 4 12.16 19.71 -11.48
N THR A 5 13.43 19.93 -11.15
CA THR A 5 14.36 18.87 -10.72
C THR A 5 13.93 18.28 -9.37
N LEU A 6 13.54 19.10 -8.40
CA LEU A 6 13.01 18.63 -7.12
C LEU A 6 11.74 17.77 -7.30
N LEU A 7 10.83 18.17 -8.18
CA LEU A 7 9.63 17.38 -8.49
C LEU A 7 9.98 16.02 -9.11
N VAL A 8 10.91 16.00 -10.07
CA VAL A 8 11.35 14.75 -10.72
C VAL A 8 11.99 13.81 -9.69
N VAL A 9 12.86 14.32 -8.82
CA VAL A 9 13.48 13.54 -7.74
C VAL A 9 12.44 13.01 -6.78
N ALA A 10 11.48 13.84 -6.36
CA ALA A 10 10.41 13.41 -5.45
C ALA A 10 9.55 12.29 -6.05
N VAL A 11 9.16 12.40 -7.32
CA VAL A 11 8.41 11.36 -8.04
C VAL A 11 9.24 10.08 -8.16
N PHE A 12 10.52 10.19 -8.49
CA PHE A 12 11.40 9.03 -8.60
C PHE A 12 11.57 8.32 -7.24
N CYS A 13 11.80 9.07 -6.16
CA CYS A 13 11.87 8.53 -4.80
C CYS A 13 10.55 7.87 -4.38
N PHE A 14 9.41 8.47 -4.75
CA PHE A 14 8.09 7.89 -4.49
C PHE A 14 7.95 6.54 -5.20
N ILE A 15 8.21 6.47 -6.50
CA ILE A 15 8.16 5.21 -7.27
C ILE A 15 9.13 4.18 -6.67
N ALA A 16 10.37 4.56 -6.40
CA ALA A 16 11.37 3.67 -5.80
C ALA A 16 10.92 3.12 -4.44
N PHE A 17 10.29 3.94 -3.60
CA PHE A 17 9.73 3.50 -2.33
C PHE A 17 8.63 2.45 -2.50
N PHE A 18 7.71 2.64 -3.45
CA PHE A 18 6.69 1.64 -3.76
C PHE A 18 7.29 0.32 -4.29
N TRP A 19 8.35 0.40 -5.09
CA TRP A 19 9.02 -0.77 -5.65
C TRP A 19 9.85 -1.54 -4.62
N TYR A 20 10.46 -0.83 -3.66
CA TYR A 20 11.29 -1.44 -2.62
C TYR A 20 10.46 -2.13 -1.52
N ARG A 21 9.18 -1.78 -1.36
CA ARG A 21 8.25 -2.50 -0.47
C ARG A 21 7.82 -3.86 -1.03
N ARG A 22 8.79 -4.67 -1.47
CA ARG A 22 8.56 -6.08 -1.79
C ARG A 22 8.19 -6.83 -0.52
N THR A 23 7.11 -7.59 -0.63
CA THR A 23 6.59 -8.49 0.40
C THR A 23 7.66 -9.49 0.79
N ASP A 24 8.13 -9.43 2.05
CA ASP A 24 8.91 -10.53 2.61
C ASP A 24 8.02 -11.78 2.59
N PRO A 25 8.44 -12.89 1.97
CA PRO A 25 7.63 -14.11 1.88
C PRO A 25 7.32 -14.75 3.23
N ARG A 26 7.98 -14.32 4.33
CA ARG A 26 7.68 -14.75 5.70
C ARG A 26 6.59 -13.91 6.36
N LEU A 27 6.24 -12.76 5.79
CA LEU A 27 5.16 -11.92 6.28
C LEU A 27 3.82 -12.39 5.69
N PRO A 28 2.72 -12.19 6.44
CA PRO A 28 1.40 -12.47 5.92
C PRO A 28 1.12 -11.65 4.65
N PRO A 29 0.32 -12.17 3.72
CA PRO A 29 -0.03 -11.48 2.49
C PRO A 29 -0.76 -10.16 2.79
N CYS A 30 -0.42 -9.10 2.03
CA CYS A 30 -1.21 -7.87 2.00
C CYS A 30 -2.21 -7.92 0.84
N PRO A 31 -3.51 -7.63 1.07
CA PRO A 31 -4.53 -7.67 0.03
C PRO A 31 -4.39 -6.54 -0.98
N ILE A 32 -3.86 -5.40 -0.54
CA ILE A 32 -3.58 -4.24 -1.37
C ILE A 32 -2.26 -3.61 -0.94
N GLN A 33 -1.65 -2.85 -1.84
CA GLN A 33 -0.46 -2.09 -1.49
C GLN A 33 -0.88 -0.83 -0.70
N PRO A 34 -0.48 -0.70 0.58
CA PRO A 34 -0.81 0.48 1.37
C PRO A 34 -0.17 1.73 0.79
N LEU A 35 -0.90 2.84 0.83
CA LEU A 35 -0.34 4.15 0.48
C LEU A 35 0.74 4.55 1.51
N PRO A 36 1.78 5.30 1.08
CA PRO A 36 2.77 5.83 1.99
C PRO A 36 2.06 6.74 3.00
N ILE A 37 2.45 6.61 4.26
CA ILE A 37 1.96 7.40 5.41
C ILE A 37 0.53 7.04 5.85
N VAL A 38 -0.45 7.00 4.92
CA VAL A 38 -1.88 6.81 5.25
C VAL A 38 -2.32 5.34 5.25
N GLY A 39 -1.50 4.41 4.75
CA GLY A 39 -1.80 2.99 4.77
C GLY A 39 -3.05 2.65 3.93
N HIS A 40 -3.96 1.88 4.52
CA HIS A 40 -5.21 1.45 3.89
C HIS A 40 -6.40 2.36 4.18
N TYR A 41 -6.19 3.51 4.83
CA TYR A 41 -7.27 4.37 5.32
C TYR A 41 -8.30 4.72 4.23
N PHE A 42 -7.85 5.13 3.05
CA PHE A 42 -8.73 5.46 1.92
C PHE A 42 -9.42 4.25 1.25
N HIS A 43 -9.02 3.04 1.64
CA HIS A 43 -9.66 1.81 1.18
C HIS A 43 -10.70 1.29 2.18
N MET A 44 -10.82 1.93 3.34
CA MET A 44 -11.87 1.64 4.31
C MET A 44 -13.03 2.60 4.07
N GLY A 45 -14.21 2.06 3.74
CA GLY A 45 -15.44 2.84 3.74
C GLY A 45 -15.97 3.06 5.16
N ASP A 46 -17.14 3.68 5.29
CA ASP A 46 -17.81 3.91 6.59
C ASP A 46 -18.03 2.61 7.37
N ASP A 47 -18.28 1.50 6.65
CA ASP A 47 -18.28 0.15 7.20
C ASP A 47 -17.14 -0.69 6.59
N PRO A 48 -16.11 -1.07 7.38
CA PRO A 48 -14.98 -1.85 6.89
C PRO A 48 -15.26 -3.37 6.85
N ARG A 49 -16.36 -3.86 7.43
CA ARG A 49 -16.63 -5.31 7.53
C ARG A 49 -16.70 -6.00 6.15
N PRO A 50 -17.39 -5.45 5.13
CA PRO A 50 -17.42 -6.06 3.80
C PRO A 50 -16.02 -6.08 3.14
N GLN A 51 -15.22 -5.05 3.40
CA GLN A 51 -13.84 -4.95 2.91
C GLN A 51 -12.97 -6.06 3.50
N PHE A 52 -13.08 -6.29 4.81
CA PHE A 52 -12.35 -7.35 5.52
C PHE A 52 -12.76 -8.76 5.09
N GLU A 53 -14.05 -8.98 4.81
CA GLU A 53 -14.51 -10.26 4.28
C GLU A 53 -13.92 -10.52 2.88
N LYS A 54 -13.86 -9.50 2.04
CA LYS A 54 -13.23 -9.58 0.72
C LYS A 54 -11.74 -9.89 0.84
N TRP A 55 -11.02 -9.20 1.71
CA TRP A 55 -9.59 -9.44 1.93
C TRP A 55 -9.32 -10.83 2.53
N LYS A 56 -10.17 -11.31 3.44
CA LYS A 56 -10.11 -12.69 3.95
C LYS A 56 -10.25 -13.72 2.82
N LYS A 57 -11.17 -13.50 1.87
CA LYS A 57 -11.34 -14.40 0.71
C LYS A 57 -10.12 -14.39 -0.23
N GLN A 58 -9.39 -13.28 -0.32
CA GLN A 58 -8.23 -13.13 -1.21
C GLN A 58 -6.93 -13.64 -0.59
N CYS A 59 -6.72 -13.38 0.69
CA CYS A 59 -5.44 -13.57 1.37
C CYS A 59 -5.44 -14.70 2.41
N GLY A 60 -6.62 -15.24 2.74
CA GLY A 60 -6.79 -16.21 3.81
C GLY A 60 -7.13 -15.56 5.15
N GLU A 61 -7.04 -16.33 6.24
CA GLU A 61 -7.48 -15.87 7.56
C GLU A 61 -6.56 -14.83 8.20
N ILE A 62 -5.28 -14.79 7.80
CA ILE A 62 -4.28 -13.89 8.35
C ILE A 62 -3.71 -13.06 7.18
N TYR A 63 -3.92 -11.75 7.23
CA TYR A 63 -3.41 -10.78 6.27
C TYR A 63 -3.03 -9.48 6.98
N SER A 64 -2.24 -8.63 6.31
CA SER A 64 -1.75 -7.37 6.86
C SER A 64 -2.10 -6.14 6.02
#